data_AF-A0A523W6Z8-F1
#
_entry.id   AF-A0A523W6Z8-F1
#
_cell.length_a   1.000
_cell.length_b   1.000
_cell.length_c   1.000
_cell.angle_alpha   90.00
_cell.angle_beta   90.00
_cell.angle_gamma   90.00
#
_symmetry.space_group_name_H-M   'P 1'
#
loop_
_entity.id
_entity.type
_entity.pdbx_description
1 polymer ?
#
loop_
_entity_poly.entity_id
_entity_poly.type
_entity_poly.pdbx_seq_one_letter_code
_entity_poly.pdbx_strand_id
1 'polypeptide(L)'
;MSLKSKLKNMNVVTFAAFVFYATVGIVCFAILAVVDFSLIHVGIIGILSLIAAYGLFRNRVWVFWVVIALFFIATTFSGYTLYHVLGENLLFDIIAIIYLALTWIFTGYIVARRGTLEA
;
A
#
# COMPACT_ATOMS: atom_id res chain seq x y z
N MET A 1 -18.73 -12.88 13.65
CA MET A 1 -19.26 -11.72 12.90
C MET A 1 -19.12 -11.98 11.42
N SER A 2 -20.14 -11.65 10.62
CA SER A 2 -20.09 -11.76 9.16
C SER A 2 -19.09 -10.73 8.59
N LEU A 3 -18.29 -11.12 7.59
CA LEU A 3 -17.36 -10.23 6.86
C LEU A 3 -18.02 -8.93 6.42
N LYS A 4 -19.29 -9.01 5.99
CA LYS A 4 -20.12 -7.89 5.54
C LYS A 4 -20.38 -6.86 6.65
N SER A 5 -20.62 -7.30 7.88
CA SER A 5 -20.89 -6.37 8.99
C SER A 5 -19.62 -5.65 9.46
N LYS A 6 -18.46 -6.32 9.32
CA LYS A 6 -17.17 -5.75 9.70
C LYS A 6 -16.71 -4.67 8.72
N LEU A 7 -16.92 -4.89 7.42
CA LEU A 7 -16.67 -3.89 6.36
C LEU A 7 -17.57 -2.67 6.52
N LYS A 8 -18.86 -2.88 6.82
CA LYS A 8 -19.85 -1.80 7.00
C LYS A 8 -19.53 -0.88 8.20
N ASN A 9 -18.96 -1.43 9.26
CA ASN A 9 -18.62 -0.68 10.48
C ASN A 9 -17.20 -0.09 10.43
N MET A 10 -16.47 -0.27 9.33
CA MET A 10 -15.11 0.22 9.16
C MET A 10 -15.16 1.70 8.76
N ASN A 11 -14.26 2.51 9.34
CA ASN A 11 -14.13 3.91 8.93
C ASN A 11 -13.79 3.98 7.42
N VAL A 12 -14.46 4.87 6.69
CA VAL A 12 -14.32 5.06 5.24
C VAL A 12 -12.86 5.18 4.81
N VAL A 13 -12.03 5.92 5.55
CA VAL A 13 -10.62 6.11 5.20
C VAL A 13 -9.79 4.83 5.45
N THR A 14 -10.11 4.05 6.49
CA THR A 14 -9.45 2.75 6.72
C THR A 14 -9.86 1.75 5.66
N PHE A 15 -11.13 1.77 5.23
CA PHE A 15 -11.60 0.96 4.12
C PHE A 15 -10.90 1.35 2.80
N ALA A 16 -10.74 2.64 2.53
CA ALA A 16 -9.99 3.12 1.38
C ALA A 16 -8.51 2.67 1.42
N ALA A 17 -7.86 2.76 2.57
CA ALA A 17 -6.49 2.25 2.76
C ALA A 17 -6.41 0.73 2.54
N PHE A 18 -7.40 -0.03 3.05
CA PHE A 18 -7.51 -1.47 2.82
C PHE A 18 -7.58 -1.80 1.32
N VAL A 19 -8.47 -1.13 0.59
CA VAL A 19 -8.61 -1.32 -0.86
C VAL A 19 -7.32 -0.95 -1.58
N PHE A 20 -6.71 0.19 -1.24
CA PHE A 20 -5.45 0.63 -1.81
C PHE A 20 -4.33 -0.42 -1.65
N TYR A 21 -4.07 -0.86 -0.42
CA TYR A 21 -3.03 -1.86 -0.17
C TYR A 21 -3.36 -3.23 -0.79
N ALA A 22 -4.64 -3.62 -0.87
CA ALA A 22 -5.05 -4.84 -1.55
C ALA A 22 -4.78 -4.75 -3.06
N THR A 23 -5.18 -3.63 -3.70
CA THR A 23 -4.97 -3.38 -5.12
C THR A 23 -3.49 -3.34 -5.47
N VAL A 24 -2.68 -2.60 -4.70
CA VAL A 24 -1.22 -2.55 -4.89
C VAL A 24 -0.61 -3.94 -4.78
N GLY A 25 -1.03 -4.73 -3.80
CA GLY A 25 -0.59 -6.12 -3.64
C GLY A 25 -0.85 -6.96 -4.89
N ILE A 26 -2.09 -6.93 -5.39
CA ILE A 26 -2.50 -7.68 -6.59
C ILE A 26 -1.73 -7.19 -7.82
N VAL A 27 -1.60 -5.87 -8.01
CA VAL A 27 -0.88 -5.29 -9.15
C VAL A 27 0.60 -5.69 -9.13
N CYS A 28 1.26 -5.63 -7.97
CA CYS A 28 2.65 -6.06 -7.84
C CYS A 28 2.84 -7.55 -8.20
N PHE A 29 1.90 -8.41 -7.79
CA PHE A 29 1.95 -9.82 -8.18
C PHE A 29 1.66 -10.04 -9.67
N ALA A 30 0.74 -9.27 -10.26
CA ALA A 30 0.49 -9.32 -11.69
C ALA A 30 1.72 -8.90 -12.50
N ILE A 31 2.41 -7.84 -12.08
CA ILE A 31 3.68 -7.41 -12.70
C ILE A 31 4.74 -8.50 -12.59
N LEU A 32 4.87 -9.13 -11.42
CA LEU A 32 5.83 -10.22 -11.21
C LEU A 32 5.54 -11.42 -12.13
N ALA A 33 4.26 -11.72 -12.38
CA ALA A 33 3.85 -12.83 -13.24
C ALA A 33 3.97 -12.54 -14.75
N VAL A 34 3.86 -11.27 -15.15
CA VAL A 34 3.80 -10.87 -16.58
C VAL A 34 5.15 -10.37 -17.11
N VAL A 35 5.92 -9.65 -16.29
CA VAL A 35 7.18 -9.02 -16.73
C VAL A 35 8.34 -9.99 -16.56
N ASP A 36 8.77 -10.26 -15.33
CA ASP A 36 9.83 -11.21 -15.02
C ASP A 36 9.94 -11.48 -13.51
N PHE A 37 10.28 -12.71 -13.14
CA PHE A 37 10.54 -13.08 -11.74
C PHE A 37 11.78 -12.40 -11.13
N SER A 38 12.63 -11.77 -11.95
CA SER A 38 13.80 -11.00 -11.50
C SER A 38 13.41 -9.78 -10.66
N LEU A 39 12.16 -9.30 -10.78
CA LEU A 39 11.60 -8.21 -9.97
C LEU A 39 11.15 -8.67 -8.56
N ILE A 40 11.99 -9.46 -7.88
CA ILE A 40 11.72 -10.01 -6.55
C ILE A 40 11.35 -8.91 -5.55
N HIS A 41 11.97 -7.72 -5.68
CA HIS A 41 11.68 -6.56 -4.85
C HIS A 41 10.22 -6.07 -5.01
N VAL A 42 9.64 -6.14 -6.22
CA VAL A 42 8.22 -5.82 -6.47
C VAL A 42 7.31 -6.86 -5.81
N GLY A 43 7.70 -8.13 -5.85
CA GLY A 43 6.99 -9.20 -5.16
C GLY A 43 6.94 -9.00 -3.64
N ILE A 44 8.07 -8.61 -3.03
CA ILE A 44 8.15 -8.31 -1.59
C ILE A 44 7.22 -7.13 -1.23
N ILE A 45 7.20 -6.07 -2.03
CA ILE A 45 6.26 -4.94 -1.86
C ILE A 45 4.82 -5.44 -1.92
N GLY A 46 4.50 -6.31 -2.88
CA GLY A 46 3.18 -6.90 -3.02
C GLY A 46 2.74 -7.68 -1.79
N ILE A 47 3.61 -8.54 -1.25
CA ILE A 47 3.35 -9.31 -0.02
C ILE A 47 3.11 -8.38 1.16
N LEU A 48 4.01 -7.41 1.39
CA LEU A 48 3.88 -6.44 2.48
C LEU A 48 2.58 -5.65 2.36
N SER A 49 2.19 -5.28 1.15
CA SER A 49 0.93 -4.57 0.87
C SER A 49 -0.29 -5.44 1.22
N LEU A 50 -0.32 -6.71 0.84
CA LEU A 50 -1.39 -7.62 1.25
C LEU A 50 -1.43 -7.86 2.77
N ILE A 51 -0.26 -7.95 3.41
CA ILE A 51 -0.16 -8.04 4.87
C ILE A 51 -0.73 -6.78 5.53
N ALA A 52 -0.43 -5.59 4.99
CA ALA A 52 -0.98 -4.33 5.47
C ALA A 52 -2.51 -4.28 5.31
N ALA A 53 -3.03 -4.72 4.16
CA ALA A 53 -4.48 -4.81 3.93
C ALA A 53 -5.14 -5.76 4.93
N TYR A 54 -4.63 -6.99 5.06
CA TYR A 54 -5.15 -7.96 6.02
C TYR A 54 -5.10 -7.43 7.46
N GLY A 55 -3.99 -6.78 7.78
CA GLY A 55 -3.76 -6.13 9.05
C GLY A 55 -4.80 -5.06 9.36
N LEU A 56 -5.03 -4.13 8.43
CA LEU A 56 -6.05 -3.07 8.53
C LEU A 56 -7.44 -3.68 8.69
N PHE A 57 -7.74 -4.74 7.95
CA PHE A 57 -9.01 -5.48 8.07
C PHE A 57 -9.19 -6.10 9.46
N ARG A 58 -8.09 -6.52 10.11
CA ARG A 58 -8.11 -7.09 11.46
C ARG A 58 -7.91 -6.05 12.57
N ASN A 59 -7.70 -4.77 12.26
CA ASN A 59 -7.37 -3.69 13.22
C ASN A 59 -6.24 -4.11 14.19
N ARG A 60 -5.13 -4.66 13.67
CA ARG A 60 -4.00 -5.07 14.50
C ARG A 60 -3.02 -3.91 14.71
N VAL A 61 -2.46 -3.78 15.91
CA VAL A 61 -1.46 -2.72 16.23
C VAL A 61 -0.20 -2.84 15.38
N TRP A 62 0.21 -4.06 15.02
CA TRP A 62 1.44 -4.34 14.26
C TRP A 62 1.41 -3.80 12.82
N VAL A 63 0.23 -3.45 12.32
CA VAL A 63 0.02 -2.90 10.99
C VAL A 63 0.70 -1.55 10.83
N PHE A 64 0.79 -0.80 11.91
CA PHE A 64 1.53 0.45 11.95
C PHE A 64 2.98 0.27 11.49
N TRP A 65 3.67 -0.76 11.98
CA TRP A 65 5.06 -1.04 11.58
C TRP A 65 5.16 -1.45 10.12
N VAL A 66 4.21 -2.25 9.63
CA VAL A 66 4.17 -2.68 8.21
C VAL A 66 3.94 -1.48 7.29
N VAL A 67 3.03 -0.58 7.66
CA VAL A 67 2.71 0.63 6.89
C VAL A 67 3.89 1.59 6.85
N ILE A 68 4.62 1.76 7.97
CA ILE A 68 5.85 2.55 8.01
C ILE A 68 6.93 1.94 7.12
N ALA A 69 7.14 0.62 7.18
CA ALA A 69 8.09 -0.04 6.30
C ALA A 69 7.72 0.18 4.83
N LEU A 70 6.44 0.00 4.48
CA LEU A 70 5.93 0.26 3.14
C LEU A 70 6.10 1.71 2.70
N PHE A 71 5.96 2.68 3.60
CA PHE A 71 6.18 4.09 3.30
C PHE A 71 7.61 4.36 2.80
N PHE A 72 8.62 3.86 3.51
CA PHE A 72 10.02 4.02 3.10
C PHE A 72 10.30 3.29 1.79
N ILE A 73 9.83 2.04 1.66
CA ILE A 73 10.06 1.24 0.46
C ILE A 73 9.39 1.88 -0.76
N ALA A 74 8.12 2.27 -0.64
CA ALA A 74 7.36 2.90 -1.72
C ALA A 74 7.94 4.26 -2.12
N THR A 75 8.44 5.04 -1.16
CA THR A 75 9.07 6.33 -1.45
C THR A 75 10.37 6.14 -2.24
N THR A 76 11.24 5.22 -1.81
CA THR A 76 12.48 4.92 -2.52
C THR A 76 12.20 4.31 -3.89
N PHE A 77 11.26 3.37 -3.98
CA PHE A 77 10.88 2.73 -5.24
C PHE A 77 10.32 3.75 -6.22
N SER A 78 9.32 4.54 -5.81
CA SER A 78 8.71 5.55 -6.66
C SER A 78 9.72 6.61 -7.05
N GLY A 79 10.56 7.08 -6.13
CA GLY A 79 11.60 8.07 -6.42
C GLY A 79 12.63 7.56 -7.45
N TYR A 80 13.05 6.30 -7.32
CA TYR A 80 13.97 5.67 -8.27
C TYR A 80 13.32 5.48 -9.65
N THR A 81 12.10 4.94 -9.68
CA THR A 81 11.34 4.75 -10.93
C THR A 81 11.10 6.09 -11.63
N LEU A 82 10.65 7.10 -10.89
CA LEU A 82 10.42 8.42 -11.45
C LEU A 82 11.75 8.99 -11.97
N TYR A 83 12.85 8.93 -11.22
CA TYR A 83 14.15 9.43 -11.69
C TYR A 83 14.62 8.81 -13.01
N HIS A 84 14.37 7.52 -13.23
CA HIS A 84 14.80 6.82 -14.44
C HIS A 84 13.84 6.95 -15.63
N VAL A 85 12.53 7.05 -15.38
CA VAL A 85 11.49 6.97 -16.43
C VAL A 85 10.84 8.35 -16.68
N LEU A 86 11.21 9.38 -15.91
CA LEU A 86 10.63 10.72 -15.99
C LEU A 86 10.64 11.25 -17.43
N GLY A 87 9.46 11.50 -17.97
CA GLY A 87 9.30 12.08 -19.30
C GLY A 87 9.38 11.08 -20.46
N GLU A 88 9.69 9.80 -20.22
CA GLU A 88 9.56 8.78 -21.26
C GLU A 88 8.11 8.35 -21.44
N ASN A 89 7.38 8.18 -20.33
CA ASN A 89 6.00 7.72 -20.33
C ASN A 89 5.15 8.49 -19.30
N LEU A 90 4.46 9.53 -19.77
CA LEU A 90 3.59 10.38 -18.94
C LEU A 90 2.58 9.57 -18.11
N LEU A 91 2.02 8.48 -18.65
CA LEU A 91 1.09 7.63 -17.90
C LEU A 91 1.76 6.95 -16.71
N PHE A 92 3.00 6.46 -16.89
CA PHE A 92 3.74 5.77 -15.84
C PHE A 92 4.14 6.75 -14.73
N ASP A 93 4.57 7.96 -15.13
CA ASP A 93 4.89 9.05 -14.21
C ASP A 93 3.68 9.46 -13.36
N ILE A 94 2.52 9.65 -13.99
CA ILE A 94 1.28 10.00 -13.28
C ILE A 94 0.90 8.91 -12.29
N ILE A 95 0.96 7.63 -12.69
CA ILE A 95 0.64 6.50 -11.81
C ILE A 95 1.61 6.45 -10.62
N ALA A 96 2.91 6.61 -10.85
CA ALA A 96 3.92 6.62 -9.79
C ALA A 96 3.73 7.77 -8.81
N ILE A 97 3.40 8.98 -9.30
CA ILE A 97 3.09 10.14 -8.45
C ILE A 97 1.82 9.90 -7.62
N ILE A 98 0.76 9.36 -8.24
CA ILE A 98 -0.49 9.03 -7.52
C ILE A 98 -0.22 7.97 -6.45
N TYR A 99 0.54 6.93 -6.77
CA TYR A 99 0.92 5.88 -5.83
C TYR A 99 1.71 6.45 -4.64
N LEU A 100 2.67 7.34 -4.90
CA LEU A 100 3.44 8.01 -3.85
C LEU A 100 2.55 8.89 -2.97
N ALA A 101 1.70 9.73 -3.56
CA ALA A 101 0.79 10.61 -2.83
C ALA A 101 -0.19 9.83 -1.95
N LEU A 102 -0.82 8.78 -2.48
CA LEU A 102 -1.72 7.92 -1.72
C LEU A 102 -1.00 7.20 -0.57
N THR A 103 0.23 6.72 -0.82
CA THR A 103 1.04 6.09 0.23
C THR A 103 1.34 7.05 1.38
N TRP A 104 1.65 8.31 1.06
CA TRP A 104 1.87 9.35 2.07
C TRP A 104 0.59 9.67 2.85
N ILE A 105 -0.53 9.86 2.16
CA ILE A 105 -1.83 10.16 2.79
C ILE A 105 -2.25 9.03 3.74
N PHE A 106 -2.20 7.77 3.29
CA PHE A 106 -2.61 6.64 4.11
C PHE A 106 -1.65 6.37 5.26
N THR A 107 -0.35 6.53 5.05
CA THR A 107 0.64 6.43 6.13
C THR A 107 0.38 7.49 7.20
N GLY A 108 0.26 8.76 6.81
CA GLY A 108 -0.03 9.86 7.73
C GLY A 108 -1.32 9.63 8.52
N TYR A 109 -2.37 9.15 7.85
CA TYR A 109 -3.64 8.82 8.50
C TYR A 109 -3.52 7.67 9.52
N ILE A 110 -2.82 6.59 9.17
CA ILE A 110 -2.64 5.42 10.05
C ILE A 110 -1.78 5.79 11.26
N VAL A 111 -0.75 6.61 11.05
CA VAL A 111 0.10 7.15 12.12
C VAL A 111 -0.72 8.02 13.08
N ALA A 112 -1.52 8.95 12.55
CA ALA A 112 -2.37 9.83 13.36
C ALA A 112 -3.41 9.05 14.19
N ARG A 113 -3.91 7.92 13.67
CA ARG A 113 -4.88 7.06 14.38
C ARG A 113 -4.27 6.01 15.30
N ARG A 114 -2.94 5.95 15.47
CA ARG A 114 -2.27 4.93 16.29
C ARG A 114 -2.85 4.85 17.72
N GLY A 115 -3.15 5.98 18.35
CA GLY A 115 -3.75 6.02 19.69
C GLY A 115 -5.14 5.36 19.80
N THR A 116 -5.87 5.21 18.69
CA THR A 116 -7.17 4.50 18.65
C THR A 116 -7.06 3.01 18.37
N LEU A 117 -5.86 2.51 18.07
CA LEU A 117 -5.60 1.09 17.80
C LEU A 117 -5.00 0.35 19.02
N GLU A 118 -4.42 1.09 19.96
CA GLU A 118 -3.85 0.58 21.22
C GLU A 118 -4.86 0.52 22.38
N ALA A 119 -6.05 1.12 22.23
CA ALA A 119 -7.14 1.13 23.21
C ALA A 119 -8.19 0.03 22.94
#